data_AF-A0A522BXE4-F1
#
_entry.id   AF-A0A522BXE4-F1
#
_cell.length_a   1.000
_cell.length_b   1.000
_cell.length_c   1.000
_cell.angle_alpha   90.00
_cell.angle_beta   90.00
_cell.angle_gamma   90.00
#
_symmetry.space_group_name_H-M   'P 1'
#
loop_
_entity.id
_entity.type
_entity.pdbx_description
1 polymer ?
#
loop_
_entity_poly.entity_id
_entity_poly.type
_entity_poly.pdbx_seq_one_letter_code
_entity_poly.pdbx_strand_id
1 'polypeptide(L)'
;QPQRPPRLRLQTDEHWLDLRGPTACEIHTPADRDAVLARLGPDPLQRSPRPERAWQKVQRSRTSIGALLMDQSVLAGVGNVYRAEALYRAGLSPFRPGREVPEPTWRAMWDDLVLLLRAGVRAGHIVTTHREDRDRRSGPPRREDRFYVYRRTGLPCRRCATEVRTEVMVGRNLYWCPACQPA
;
A
#
# COMPACT_ATOMS: atom_id res chain seq x y z
N GLN A 1 18.84 18.07 10.32
CA GLN A 1 17.49 18.63 10.55
C GLN A 1 17.04 18.24 11.95
N PRO A 2 16.59 19.17 12.81
CA PRO A 2 16.08 18.82 14.13
C PRO A 2 14.83 17.92 13.97
N GLN A 3 14.84 16.77 14.65
CA GLN A 3 13.75 15.81 14.52
C GLN A 3 12.49 16.37 15.17
N ARG A 4 11.36 16.38 14.44
CA ARG A 4 10.07 16.78 15.01
C ARG A 4 9.76 15.96 16.27
N PRO A 5 9.21 16.56 17.33
CA PRO A 5 8.84 15.84 18.55
C PRO A 5 7.82 14.74 18.22
N PRO A 6 7.82 13.61 18.97
CA PRO A 6 6.87 12.54 18.76
C PRO A 6 5.44 13.00 19.07
N ARG A 7 4.47 12.43 18.35
CA ARG A 7 3.03 12.65 18.62
C ARG A 7 2.57 11.88 19.86
N LEU A 8 3.16 10.71 20.10
CA LEU A 8 2.96 9.92 21.31
C LEU A 8 4.28 9.25 21.68
N ARG A 9 4.63 9.25 22.96
CA ARG A 9 5.65 8.40 23.55
C ARG A 9 4.99 7.45 24.54
N LEU A 10 5.26 6.17 24.40
CA LEU A 10 4.98 5.17 25.43
C LEU A 10 6.31 4.79 26.06
N GLN A 11 6.39 4.76 27.39
CA GLN A 11 7.64 4.52 28.11
C GLN A 11 7.40 3.66 29.35
N THR A 12 8.31 2.73 29.58
CA THR A 12 8.53 2.01 30.84
C THR A 12 9.90 2.40 31.39
N ASP A 13 10.29 1.85 32.53
CA ASP A 13 11.60 2.13 33.14
C ASP A 13 12.78 1.68 32.25
N GLU A 14 12.55 0.66 31.40
CA GLU A 14 13.60 0.02 30.57
C GLU A 14 13.48 0.36 29.08
N HIS A 15 12.30 0.75 28.60
CA HIS A 15 12.01 0.86 27.18
C HIS A 15 11.15 2.08 26.85
N TRP A 16 11.29 2.59 25.62
CA TRP A 16 10.38 3.60 25.09
C TRP A 16 10.06 3.36 23.61
N LEU A 17 8.89 3.84 23.18
CA LEU A 17 8.41 3.82 21.81
C LEU A 17 7.93 5.22 21.42
N ASP A 18 8.51 5.81 20.37
CA ASP A 18 8.03 7.07 19.78
C ASP A 18 7.19 6.82 18.54
N LEU A 19 5.94 7.28 18.58
CA LEU A 19 5.10 7.40 17.40
C LEU A 19 5.17 8.83 16.87
N ARG A 20 5.83 9.02 15.72
CA ARG A 20 6.04 10.34 15.11
C ARG A 20 5.12 10.64 13.93
N GLY A 21 4.81 9.61 13.14
CA GLY A 21 4.00 9.72 11.92
C GLY A 21 2.52 9.30 11.99
N PRO A 22 1.90 8.91 13.12
CA PRO A 22 0.49 8.52 13.10
C PRO A 22 -0.40 9.73 12.78
N THR A 23 -1.51 9.48 12.09
CA THR A 23 -2.50 10.52 11.79
C THR A 23 -3.27 10.95 13.04
N ALA A 24 -3.50 10.02 13.97
CA ALA A 24 -4.18 10.23 15.24
C ALA A 24 -3.54 9.40 16.36
N CYS A 25 -3.64 9.89 17.60
CA CYS A 25 -3.27 9.18 18.82
C CYS A 25 -4.39 9.43 19.84
N GLU A 26 -5.28 8.45 20.01
CA GLU A 26 -6.53 8.58 20.78
C GLU A 26 -6.66 7.42 21.76
N ILE A 27 -7.26 7.69 22.92
CA ILE A 27 -7.60 6.66 23.90
C ILE A 27 -9.05 6.25 23.66
N HIS A 28 -9.27 4.96 23.43
CA HIS A 28 -10.58 4.40 23.09
C HIS A 28 -11.07 3.45 24.19
N THR A 29 -12.38 3.47 24.45
CA THR A 29 -13.02 2.40 25.22
C THR A 29 -13.04 1.11 24.38
N PRO A 30 -13.28 -0.06 25.00
CA PRO A 30 -13.49 -1.30 24.24
C PRO A 30 -14.62 -1.17 23.19
N ALA A 31 -15.70 -0.44 23.50
CA ALA A 31 -16.80 -0.19 22.58
C ALA A 31 -16.38 0.67 21.38
N ASP A 32 -15.60 1.73 21.61
CA ASP A 32 -15.06 2.58 20.54
C ASP A 32 -14.13 1.78 19.61
N ARG A 33 -13.26 0.94 20.20
CA ARG A 33 -12.39 0.03 19.44
C ARG A 33 -13.20 -0.88 18.54
N ASP A 34 -14.24 -1.53 19.09
CA ASP A 34 -15.05 -2.48 18.32
C ASP A 34 -15.81 -1.76 17.19
N ALA A 35 -16.28 -0.53 17.43
CA ALA A 35 -16.88 0.32 16.40
C ALA A 35 -15.89 0.71 15.29
N VAL A 36 -14.63 0.99 15.62
CA VAL A 36 -13.57 1.25 14.63
C VAL A 36 -13.28 -0.01 13.81
N LEU A 37 -13.12 -1.16 14.47
CA LEU A 37 -12.85 -2.44 13.79
C LEU A 37 -14.00 -2.86 12.87
N ALA A 38 -15.25 -2.63 13.27
CA ALA A 38 -16.43 -2.95 12.46
C ALA A 38 -16.51 -2.15 11.16
N ARG A 39 -15.88 -0.97 11.09
CA ARG A 39 -15.83 -0.10 9.90
C ARG A 39 -14.75 -0.51 8.90
N LEU A 40 -13.80 -1.35 9.28
CA LEU A 40 -12.71 -1.75 8.42
C LEU A 40 -13.19 -2.64 7.26
N GLY A 41 -12.54 -2.47 6.12
CA GLY A 41 -12.64 -3.37 4.99
C GLY A 41 -12.02 -4.74 5.30
N PRO A 42 -12.15 -5.72 4.39
CA PRO A 42 -11.42 -6.97 4.54
C PRO A 42 -9.90 -6.70 4.59
N ASP A 43 -9.20 -7.47 5.41
CA ASP A 43 -7.74 -7.42 5.57
C ASP A 43 -7.13 -8.67 4.91
N PRO A 44 -6.21 -8.52 3.93
CA PRO A 44 -5.54 -9.64 3.26
C PRO A 44 -4.77 -10.60 4.20
N LEU A 45 -4.41 -10.16 5.40
CA LEU A 45 -3.72 -10.98 6.40
C LEU A 45 -4.66 -11.81 7.28
N GLN A 46 -5.97 -11.58 7.23
CA GLN A 46 -6.93 -12.39 7.98
C GLN A 46 -6.88 -13.86 7.55
N ARG A 47 -7.23 -14.77 8.48
CA ARG A 47 -7.26 -16.22 8.23
C ARG A 47 -8.23 -16.60 7.11
N SER A 48 -9.38 -15.93 7.06
CA SER A 48 -10.42 -16.15 6.05
C SER A 48 -10.89 -14.78 5.53
N PRO A 49 -10.08 -14.12 4.69
CA PRO A 49 -10.44 -12.82 4.17
C PRO A 49 -11.66 -12.95 3.25
N ARG A 50 -12.47 -11.89 3.17
CA ARG A 50 -13.62 -11.80 2.27
C ARG A 50 -13.37 -10.75 1.19
N PRO A 51 -12.54 -11.04 0.17
CA PRO A 51 -12.17 -10.09 -0.90
C PRO A 51 -13.38 -9.51 -1.62
N GLU A 52 -14.48 -10.26 -1.70
CA GLU A 52 -15.71 -9.87 -2.36
C GLU A 52 -16.31 -8.59 -1.75
N ARG A 53 -16.11 -8.35 -0.44
CA ARG A 53 -16.58 -7.12 0.23
C ARG A 53 -15.88 -5.88 -0.29
N ALA A 54 -14.57 -5.98 -0.55
CA ALA A 54 -13.80 -4.91 -1.15
C ALA A 54 -14.19 -4.74 -2.63
N TRP A 55 -14.30 -5.86 -3.36
CA TRP A 55 -14.71 -5.87 -4.77
C TRP A 55 -16.06 -5.18 -4.99
N GLN A 56 -17.07 -5.49 -4.17
CA GLN A 56 -18.40 -4.86 -4.25
C GLN A 56 -18.36 -3.34 -4.13
N LYS A 57 -17.44 -2.80 -3.33
CA LYS A 57 -17.24 -1.35 -3.20
C LYS A 57 -16.49 -0.79 -4.40
N VAL A 58 -15.46 -1.49 -4.88
CA VAL A 58 -14.64 -1.07 -6.02
C VAL A 58 -15.48 -1.02 -7.30
N GLN A 59 -16.16 -2.11 -7.66
CA GLN A 59 -16.87 -2.24 -8.95
C GLN A 59 -18.03 -1.25 -9.14
N ARG A 60 -18.51 -0.62 -8.06
CA ARG A 60 -19.61 0.36 -8.09
C ARG A 60 -19.12 1.81 -8.03
N SER A 61 -17.82 2.02 -7.80
CA SER A 61 -17.28 3.33 -7.47
C SER A 61 -16.79 4.09 -8.71
N ARG A 62 -17.11 5.38 -8.77
CA ARG A 62 -16.53 6.33 -9.73
C ARG A 62 -15.17 6.87 -9.26
N THR A 63 -14.84 6.67 -7.98
CA THR A 63 -13.56 7.07 -7.41
C THR A 63 -12.43 6.24 -8.01
N SER A 64 -11.26 6.84 -8.18
CA SER A 64 -10.10 6.15 -8.73
C SER A 64 -9.65 4.99 -7.84
N ILE A 65 -9.14 3.92 -8.45
CA ILE A 65 -8.64 2.74 -7.74
C ILE A 65 -7.48 3.09 -6.79
N GLY A 66 -6.62 4.05 -7.16
CA GLY A 66 -5.57 4.57 -6.29
C GLY A 66 -6.09 5.25 -5.03
N ALA A 67 -7.26 5.90 -5.08
CA ALA A 67 -7.87 6.47 -3.89
C ALA A 67 -8.58 5.39 -3.05
N LEU A 68 -9.29 4.46 -3.71
CA LEU A 68 -9.99 3.35 -3.05
C LEU A 68 -9.04 2.44 -2.25
N LEU A 69 -7.84 2.17 -2.74
CA LEU A 69 -6.85 1.37 -2.02
C LEU A 69 -6.28 2.04 -0.75
N MET A 70 -6.49 3.35 -0.55
CA MET A 70 -6.14 4.03 0.69
C MET A 70 -7.30 4.07 1.70
N ASP A 71 -8.52 3.83 1.26
CA ASP A 71 -9.70 3.83 2.11
C ASP A 71 -9.73 2.54 2.94
N GLN A 72 -9.43 2.66 4.23
CA GLN A 72 -9.38 1.52 5.15
C GLN A 72 -10.75 0.84 5.34
N SER A 73 -11.85 1.49 4.96
CA SER A 73 -13.17 0.84 4.92
C SER A 73 -13.35 -0.03 3.67
N VAL A 74 -12.63 0.25 2.58
CA VAL A 74 -12.62 -0.56 1.35
C VAL A 74 -11.65 -1.72 1.51
N LEU A 75 -10.42 -1.45 1.95
CA LEU A 75 -9.35 -2.43 2.08
C LEU A 75 -8.45 -2.04 3.26
N ALA A 76 -8.46 -2.86 4.31
CA ALA A 76 -7.66 -2.61 5.49
C ALA A 76 -6.21 -3.10 5.30
N GLY A 77 -5.25 -2.41 5.91
CA GLY A 77 -3.84 -2.82 5.94
C GLY A 77 -3.03 -2.42 4.71
N VAL A 78 -3.69 -2.07 3.59
CA VAL A 78 -3.01 -1.49 2.43
C VAL A 78 -2.70 -0.02 2.68
N GLY A 79 -1.40 0.27 2.73
CA GLY A 79 -0.87 1.62 2.83
C GLY A 79 -0.23 2.10 1.52
N ASN A 80 0.40 3.28 1.56
CA ASN A 80 0.87 3.96 0.36
C ASN A 80 1.90 3.16 -0.46
N VAL A 81 2.75 2.36 0.20
CA VAL A 81 3.72 1.49 -0.50
C VAL A 81 2.97 0.44 -1.31
N TYR A 82 2.13 -0.36 -0.65
CA TYR A 82 1.38 -1.44 -1.28
C TYR A 82 0.40 -0.93 -2.34
N ARG A 83 -0.24 0.24 -2.13
CA ARG A 83 -1.04 0.90 -3.17
C ARG A 83 -0.25 1.07 -4.47
N ALA A 84 0.90 1.74 -4.39
CA ALA A 84 1.68 2.08 -5.57
C ALA A 84 2.21 0.81 -6.26
N GLU A 85 2.73 -0.11 -5.46
CA GLU A 85 3.38 -1.31 -5.96
C GLU A 85 2.40 -2.34 -6.51
N ALA A 86 1.24 -2.57 -5.87
CA ALA A 86 0.23 -3.51 -6.36
C ALA A 86 -0.39 -3.02 -7.69
N LEU A 87 -0.68 -1.72 -7.80
CA LEU A 87 -1.18 -1.14 -9.06
C LEU A 87 -0.15 -1.24 -10.19
N TYR A 88 1.12 -0.98 -9.89
CA TYR A 88 2.19 -1.13 -10.87
C TYR A 88 2.34 -2.59 -11.32
N ARG A 89 2.35 -3.54 -10.37
CA ARG A 89 2.48 -4.98 -10.66
C ARG A 89 1.32 -5.49 -11.52
N ALA A 90 0.12 -4.93 -11.35
CA ALA A 90 -1.05 -5.22 -12.15
C ALA A 90 -1.15 -4.45 -13.49
N GLY A 91 -0.21 -3.53 -13.77
CA GLY A 91 -0.27 -2.67 -14.96
C GLY A 91 -1.49 -1.73 -14.98
N LEU A 92 -2.07 -1.43 -13.81
CA LEU A 92 -3.31 -0.68 -13.69
C LEU A 92 -3.02 0.79 -13.39
N SER A 93 -3.59 1.71 -14.19
CA SER A 93 -3.53 3.13 -13.88
C SER A 93 -4.17 3.42 -12.52
N PRO A 94 -3.48 4.15 -11.62
CA PRO A 94 -4.05 4.53 -10.34
C PRO A 94 -5.24 5.49 -10.47
N PHE A 95 -5.42 6.12 -11.63
CA PHE A 95 -6.50 7.07 -11.92
C PHE A 95 -7.77 6.38 -12.44
N ARG A 96 -7.69 5.10 -12.83
CA ARG A 96 -8.82 4.35 -13.35
C ARG A 96 -9.96 4.31 -12.32
N PRO A 97 -11.19 4.69 -12.67
CA PRO A 97 -12.35 4.52 -11.80
C PRO A 97 -12.51 3.07 -11.35
N GLY A 98 -12.88 2.83 -10.09
CA GLY A 98 -13.06 1.49 -9.54
C GLY A 98 -14.01 0.61 -10.36
N ARG A 99 -15.09 1.20 -10.86
CA ARG A 99 -16.08 0.56 -11.74
C ARG A 99 -15.56 0.12 -13.11
N GLU A 100 -14.39 0.61 -13.52
CA GLU A 100 -13.73 0.28 -14.79
C GLU A 100 -12.56 -0.70 -14.58
N VAL A 101 -12.31 -1.12 -13.34
CA VAL A 101 -11.33 -2.17 -13.03
C VAL A 101 -11.91 -3.53 -13.42
N PRO A 102 -11.22 -4.33 -14.26
CA PRO A 102 -11.68 -5.68 -14.56
C PRO A 102 -11.63 -6.57 -13.31
N GLU A 103 -12.66 -7.38 -13.08
CA GLU A 103 -12.70 -8.32 -11.95
C GLU A 103 -11.48 -9.27 -11.91
N PRO A 104 -11.02 -9.85 -13.04
CA PRO A 104 -9.83 -10.71 -13.03
C PRO A 104 -8.57 -9.97 -12.56
N THR A 105 -8.41 -8.70 -12.97
CA THR A 105 -7.30 -7.85 -12.51
C THR A 105 -7.39 -7.58 -11.02
N TRP A 106 -8.58 -7.29 -10.50
CA TRP A 106 -8.79 -7.11 -9.07
C TRP A 106 -8.45 -8.38 -8.27
N ARG A 107 -8.91 -9.55 -8.72
CA ARG A 107 -8.60 -10.84 -8.06
C ARG A 107 -7.10 -11.11 -8.03
N ALA A 108 -6.42 -10.92 -9.17
CA ALA A 108 -4.97 -11.08 -9.24
C ALA A 108 -4.22 -10.09 -8.31
N MET A 109 -4.67 -8.82 -8.26
CA MET A 109 -4.12 -7.83 -7.34
C MET A 109 -4.32 -8.22 -5.88
N TRP A 110 -5.50 -8.75 -5.53
CA TRP A 110 -5.80 -9.22 -4.19
C TRP A 110 -4.86 -10.36 -3.77
N ASP A 111 -4.72 -11.38 -4.62
CA ASP A 111 -3.85 -12.53 -4.34
C ASP A 111 -2.38 -12.11 -4.18
N ASP A 112 -1.93 -11.19 -5.04
CA ASP A 112 -0.60 -10.60 -4.94
C ASP A 112 -0.41 -9.81 -3.63
N LEU A 113 -1.39 -9.02 -3.21
CA LEU A 113 -1.37 -8.31 -1.94
C LEU A 113 -1.28 -9.27 -0.74
N VAL A 114 -2.05 -10.37 -0.74
CA VAL A 114 -1.97 -11.41 0.30
C VAL A 114 -0.55 -11.95 0.41
N LEU A 115 0.10 -12.26 -0.72
CA LEU A 115 1.47 -12.75 -0.75
C LEU A 115 2.47 -11.70 -0.22
N LEU A 116 2.39 -10.47 -0.74
CA LEU A 116 3.31 -9.39 -0.41
C LEU A 116 3.20 -8.92 1.05
N LEU A 117 1.99 -8.86 1.60
CA LEU A 117 1.76 -8.49 3.00
C LEU A 117 2.30 -9.57 3.94
N ARG A 118 2.03 -10.85 3.67
CA ARG A 118 2.57 -11.96 4.47
C ARG A 118 4.09 -12.01 4.43
N ALA A 119 4.69 -11.80 3.25
CA ALA A 119 6.13 -11.71 3.09
C ALA A 119 6.71 -10.53 3.90
N GLY A 120 6.05 -9.36 3.83
CA GLY A 120 6.47 -8.16 4.56
C GLY A 120 6.46 -8.35 6.08
N VAL A 121 5.40 -8.96 6.62
CA VAL A 121 5.31 -9.30 8.05
C VAL A 121 6.43 -10.25 8.47
N ARG A 122 6.66 -11.32 7.71
CA ARG A 122 7.72 -12.30 8.02
C ARG A 122 9.12 -11.69 7.97
N ALA A 123 9.37 -10.81 7.00
CA ALA A 123 10.70 -10.22 6.78
C ALA A 123 10.96 -8.96 7.63
N GLY A 124 9.93 -8.37 8.25
CA GLY A 124 10.01 -7.08 8.95
C GLY A 124 10.28 -5.89 8.02
N HIS A 125 10.21 -6.07 6.70
CA HIS A 125 10.38 -5.01 5.71
C HIS A 125 9.67 -5.37 4.40
N ILE A 126 9.30 -4.35 3.62
CA ILE A 126 8.57 -4.53 2.37
C ILE A 126 9.55 -4.67 1.20
N VAL A 127 9.34 -5.72 0.40
CA VAL A 127 10.00 -5.94 -0.90
C VAL A 127 8.92 -6.39 -1.87
N THR A 128 8.72 -5.64 -2.95
CA THR A 128 7.67 -5.90 -3.95
C THR A 128 8.24 -6.23 -5.32
N THR A 129 9.53 -6.00 -5.54
CA THR A 129 10.21 -6.37 -6.78
C THR A 129 10.43 -7.87 -6.89
N HIS A 130 10.27 -8.39 -8.10
CA HIS A 130 10.80 -9.69 -8.46
C HIS A 130 12.33 -9.65 -8.58
N ARG A 131 12.99 -10.79 -8.40
CA ARG A 131 14.45 -10.88 -8.29
C ARG A 131 15.14 -10.50 -9.61
N GLU A 132 14.52 -10.84 -10.72
CA GLU A 132 14.93 -10.58 -12.10
C GLU A 132 14.91 -9.10 -12.48
N ASP A 133 14.02 -8.32 -11.84
CA ASP A 133 13.84 -6.88 -12.09
C ASP A 133 14.75 -5.98 -11.23
N ARG A 134 15.59 -6.58 -10.38
CA ARG A 134 16.53 -5.87 -9.51
C ARG A 134 17.87 -5.69 -10.19
N ASP A 135 18.57 -4.62 -9.81
CA ASP A 135 19.94 -4.36 -10.29
C ASP A 135 20.88 -5.41 -9.69
N ARG A 136 20.71 -5.70 -8.39
CA ARG A 136 21.36 -6.83 -7.73
C ARG A 136 20.45 -8.06 -7.72
N ARG A 137 20.76 -9.01 -8.60
CA ARG A 137 20.02 -10.29 -8.73
C ARG A 137 20.45 -11.38 -7.76
N SER A 138 21.44 -11.19 -6.89
CA SER A 138 21.91 -12.22 -5.95
C SER A 138 22.00 -11.68 -4.51
N GLY A 139 21.69 -12.53 -3.53
CA GLY A 139 21.64 -12.15 -2.12
C GLY A 139 20.38 -11.34 -1.74
N PRO A 140 20.32 -10.82 -0.50
CA PRO A 140 19.19 -10.04 -0.03
C PRO A 140 19.06 -8.71 -0.80
N PRO A 141 17.82 -8.25 -1.06
CA PRO A 141 17.59 -7.00 -1.79
C PRO A 141 18.12 -5.80 -1.02
N ARG A 142 18.86 -4.93 -1.72
CA ARG A 142 19.26 -3.63 -1.15
C ARG A 142 18.04 -2.72 -1.03
N ARG A 143 18.17 -1.61 -0.32
CA ARG A 143 17.05 -0.69 -0.07
C ARG A 143 16.50 -0.10 -1.37
N GLU A 144 17.38 0.21 -2.31
CA GLU A 144 17.10 0.72 -3.64
C GLU A 144 16.39 -0.31 -4.55
N ASP A 145 16.60 -1.60 -4.29
CA ASP A 145 16.01 -2.70 -5.07
C ASP A 145 14.59 -3.05 -4.66
N ARG A 146 14.07 -2.52 -3.54
CA ARG A 146 12.85 -3.05 -2.91
C ARG A 146 11.57 -2.76 -3.67
N PHE A 147 11.54 -1.68 -4.45
CA PHE A 147 10.31 -1.12 -5.02
C PHE A 147 10.45 -0.86 -6.53
N TYR A 148 9.32 -0.94 -7.23
CA TYR A 148 9.22 -0.59 -8.64
C TYR A 148 8.97 0.89 -8.86
N VAL A 149 8.10 1.53 -8.08
CA VAL A 149 7.70 2.93 -8.29
C VAL A 149 7.74 3.75 -7.00
N TYR A 150 7.50 3.14 -5.84
CA TYR A 150 7.43 3.86 -4.57
C TYR A 150 8.75 4.57 -4.23
N ARG A 151 8.68 5.90 -4.07
CA ARG A 151 9.85 6.79 -3.85
C ARG A 151 10.94 6.66 -4.93
N ARG A 152 10.55 6.32 -6.16
CA ARG A 152 11.42 6.29 -7.33
C ARG A 152 11.11 7.40 -8.33
N THR A 153 10.44 8.49 -7.91
CA THR A 153 10.16 9.66 -8.77
C THR A 153 11.42 10.15 -9.46
N GLY A 154 11.34 10.41 -10.77
CA GLY A 154 12.49 10.87 -11.56
C GLY A 154 13.45 9.75 -11.97
N LEU A 155 13.30 8.53 -11.44
CA LEU A 155 14.13 7.39 -11.83
C LEU A 155 13.47 6.60 -12.98
N PRO A 156 14.27 5.92 -13.83
CA PRO A 156 13.74 5.08 -14.89
C PRO A 156 12.95 3.89 -14.30
N CYS A 157 11.80 3.61 -14.90
CA CYS A 157 11.02 2.40 -14.65
C CYS A 157 11.88 1.15 -14.88
N ARG A 158 11.83 0.19 -13.94
CA ARG A 158 12.62 -1.05 -14.01
C ARG A 158 12.26 -1.94 -15.20
N ARG A 159 11.09 -1.74 -15.82
CA ARG A 159 10.61 -2.54 -16.97
C ARG A 159 10.72 -1.82 -18.30
N CYS A 160 10.40 -0.53 -18.37
CA CYS A 160 10.29 0.21 -19.64
C CYS A 160 11.16 1.46 -19.73
N ALA A 161 12.00 1.74 -18.72
CA ALA A 161 12.86 2.92 -18.60
C ALA A 161 12.15 4.29 -18.54
N THR A 162 10.85 4.39 -18.83
CA THR A 162 10.07 5.63 -18.67
C THR A 162 10.16 6.15 -17.24
N GLU A 163 10.31 7.46 -17.09
CA GLU A 163 10.41 8.10 -15.79
C GLU A 163 9.19 7.83 -14.91
N VAL A 164 9.43 7.42 -13.66
CA VAL A 164 8.38 7.27 -12.66
C VAL A 164 7.88 8.64 -12.22
N ARG A 165 6.57 8.83 -12.28
CA ARG A 165 5.90 10.09 -11.92
C ARG A 165 5.36 10.06 -10.49
N THR A 166 5.08 11.25 -9.96
CA THR A 166 4.39 11.40 -8.68
C THR A 166 3.41 12.55 -8.70
N GLU A 167 2.33 12.40 -7.92
CA GLU A 167 1.37 13.46 -7.62
C GLU A 167 0.74 13.19 -6.25
N VAL A 168 0.02 14.15 -5.70
CA VAL A 168 -0.67 13.98 -4.42
C VAL A 168 -2.07 13.42 -4.65
N MET A 169 -2.36 12.26 -4.03
CA MET A 169 -3.69 11.63 -4.05
C MET A 169 -4.07 11.18 -2.65
N VAL A 170 -5.21 11.67 -2.15
CA VAL A 170 -5.70 11.42 -0.78
C VAL A 170 -4.65 11.83 0.27
N GLY A 171 -4.07 13.03 0.11
CA GLY A 171 -3.09 13.61 1.04
C GLY A 171 -1.74 12.88 1.12
N ARG A 172 -1.46 11.93 0.22
CA ARG A 172 -0.21 11.17 0.16
C ARG A 172 0.31 11.13 -1.27
N ASN A 173 1.63 11.15 -1.44
CA ASN A 173 2.25 10.96 -2.75
C ASN A 173 1.87 9.61 -3.35
N LEU A 174 1.29 9.64 -4.54
CA LEU A 174 1.09 8.52 -5.44
C LEU A 174 2.32 8.40 -6.36
N TYR A 175 2.71 7.18 -6.69
CA TYR A 175 3.83 6.90 -7.58
C TYR A 175 3.37 5.92 -8.66
N TRP A 176 3.70 6.18 -9.93
CA TRP A 176 3.33 5.30 -11.03
C TRP A 176 4.27 5.46 -12.22
N CYS A 177 4.29 4.46 -13.09
CA CYS A 177 4.93 4.55 -14.41
C CYS A 177 3.85 4.83 -15.46
N PRO A 178 3.88 5.97 -16.18
CA PRO A 178 2.82 6.31 -17.15
C PRO A 178 2.81 5.38 -18.37
N ALA A 179 3.92 4.71 -18.68
CA ALA A 179 3.98 3.76 -19.79
C ALA A 179 3.51 2.35 -19.40
N CYS A 180 3.87 1.86 -18.21
CA CYS A 180 3.41 0.54 -17.74
C CYS A 180 1.98 0.56 -17.19
N GLN A 181 1.46 1.73 -16.84
CA GLN A 181 0.13 1.92 -16.27
C GLN A 181 -0.63 2.96 -17.10
N PRO A 182 -0.99 2.65 -18.36
CA PRO A 182 -1.73 3.56 -19.22
C PRO A 182 -3.13 3.82 -18.64
N ALA A 183 -3.69 4.99 -18.96
CA ALA A 183 -5.02 5.42 -18.52
C ALA A 183 -6.10 4.35 -18.81
#